data_AF-A0A8J0UIX5-F1
#
_entry.id   AF-A0A8J0UIX5-F1
#
_cell.length_a   1.000
_cell.length_b   1.000
_cell.length_c   1.000
_cell.angle_alpha   90.00
_cell.angle_beta   90.00
_cell.angle_gamma   90.00
#
_symmetry.space_group_name_H-M   'P 1'
#
loop_
_entity.id
_entity.type
_entity.pdbx_description
1 polymer ?
#
loop_
_entity_poly.entity_id
_entity_poly.type
_entity_poly.pdbx_seq_one_letter_code
_entity_poly.pdbx_strand_id
1 'polypeptide(L)'
;MHYHLGRYSFLEWLMVIILMFGMSYCHSIQRIKEYGLTCFHTGGINCKKATLAKQSFFCRTPPRSLPSDVLQNMKVSTVMKCSGKRWCSLYINVNGTAILNEHVRGVEICVMTISSSQTQCESVRFSHKSKNLDGHKVDIQLNSFEVSIGQQVYVTMKTLPNFCYVELEKYHSVEGCDNKDVENNILSCLAGKLDYTINEEKKSITVQVSDIIEGFDYNVRLCWKRFICKDIGAHALIKADNSVRSVNLNYAEILPCLCIEGWSAIPDSRRVRICPFKHGGGKLNGPENFIRSESHLCTWLKCCDV
;
A
#
# COMPACT_ATOMS: atom_id res chain seq x y z
N MET A 1 -58.60 -20.31 6.97
CA MET A 1 -57.29 -19.89 6.43
C MET A 1 -56.48 -19.33 7.61
N HIS A 2 -55.76 -20.21 8.33
CA HIS A 2 -54.92 -19.81 9.46
C HIS A 2 -53.53 -19.46 8.93
N TYR A 3 -53.13 -18.21 9.09
CA TYR A 3 -51.74 -17.78 8.86
C TYR A 3 -50.89 -18.26 10.04
N HIS A 4 -50.05 -19.27 9.82
CA HIS A 4 -48.97 -19.61 10.73
C HIS A 4 -47.79 -18.68 10.44
N LEU A 5 -47.68 -17.60 11.23
CA LEU A 5 -46.47 -16.79 11.29
C LEU A 5 -45.44 -17.57 12.12
N GLY A 6 -44.47 -18.18 11.44
CA GLY A 6 -43.35 -18.89 12.06
C GLY A 6 -42.54 -17.96 12.96
N ARG A 7 -42.48 -18.33 14.25
CA ARG A 7 -41.72 -17.66 15.30
C ARG A 7 -40.24 -18.04 15.13
N TYR A 8 -39.52 -17.32 14.27
CA TYR A 8 -38.07 -17.44 14.17
C TYR A 8 -37.43 -17.04 15.50
N SER A 9 -36.54 -17.89 16.02
CA SER A 9 -35.88 -17.69 17.30
C SER A 9 -34.86 -16.55 17.19
N PHE A 10 -34.80 -15.68 18.20
CA PHE A 10 -33.82 -14.59 18.32
C PHE A 10 -32.37 -15.07 18.12
N LEU A 11 -32.08 -16.33 18.45
CA LEU A 11 -30.79 -16.98 18.24
C LEU A 11 -30.43 -17.17 16.75
N GLU A 12 -31.41 -17.41 15.88
CA GLU A 12 -31.16 -17.59 14.44
C GLU A 12 -30.80 -16.25 13.78
N TRP A 13 -31.45 -15.15 14.20
CA TRP A 13 -31.06 -13.80 13.77
C TRP A 13 -29.68 -13.39 14.27
N LEU A 14 -29.32 -13.76 15.51
CA LEU A 14 -27.99 -13.50 16.06
C LEU A 14 -26.88 -14.22 15.25
N MET A 15 -27.13 -15.47 14.85
CA MET A 15 -26.19 -16.25 14.02
C MET A 15 -26.04 -15.67 12.60
N VAL A 16 -27.13 -15.18 12.00
CA VAL A 16 -27.06 -14.49 10.70
C VAL A 16 -26.27 -13.18 10.82
N ILE A 17 -26.46 -12.40 11.89
CA ILE A 17 -25.68 -11.19 12.14
C ILE A 17 -24.19 -11.52 12.38
N ILE A 18 -23.87 -12.58 13.12
CA ILE A 18 -22.48 -13.04 13.32
C ILE A 18 -21.86 -13.53 12.00
N LEU A 19 -22.60 -14.19 11.13
CA LEU A 19 -22.12 -14.58 9.79
C LEU A 19 -21.96 -13.38 8.84
N MET A 20 -22.82 -12.36 8.94
CA MET A 20 -22.77 -11.15 8.12
C MET A 20 -21.72 -10.15 8.61
N PHE A 21 -21.42 -10.09 9.91
CA PHE A 21 -20.35 -9.25 10.49
C PHE A 21 -19.01 -9.98 10.68
N GLY A 22 -19.01 -11.32 10.68
CA GLY A 22 -17.81 -12.16 10.83
C GLY A 22 -16.94 -12.25 9.57
N MET A 23 -17.37 -11.64 8.47
CA MET A 23 -16.65 -11.59 7.20
C MET A 23 -16.21 -10.17 6.86
N SER A 24 -15.74 -9.40 7.86
CA SER A 24 -14.68 -8.44 7.55
C SER A 24 -13.44 -9.27 7.23
N TYR A 25 -13.35 -9.73 5.97
CA TYR A 25 -12.14 -10.32 5.41
C TYR A 25 -11.04 -9.29 5.55
N CYS A 26 -10.31 -9.34 6.67
CA CYS A 26 -9.02 -8.71 6.79
C CYS A 26 -8.13 -9.48 5.81
N HIS A 27 -8.01 -8.96 4.57
CA HIS A 27 -7.13 -9.51 3.55
C HIS A 27 -5.69 -9.26 4.02
N SER A 28 -5.18 -10.19 4.82
CA SER A 28 -3.80 -10.16 5.28
C SER A 28 -2.90 -10.47 4.09
N ILE A 29 -1.83 -9.69 3.96
CA ILE A 29 -0.85 -9.87 2.89
C ILE A 29 -0.01 -11.09 3.24
N GLN A 30 0.09 -12.02 2.30
CA GLN A 30 0.88 -13.24 2.50
C GLN A 30 2.33 -12.88 2.85
N ARG A 31 2.84 -13.50 3.93
CA ARG A 31 4.22 -13.33 4.39
C ARG A 31 5.17 -14.31 3.71
N ILE A 32 6.32 -13.80 3.26
CA ILE A 32 7.40 -14.61 2.70
C ILE A 32 8.64 -14.51 3.59
N LYS A 33 9.35 -15.63 3.77
CA LYS A 33 10.63 -15.67 4.50
C LYS A 33 11.80 -15.33 3.58
N GLU A 34 11.78 -15.90 2.39
CA GLU A 34 12.84 -15.76 1.39
C GLU A 34 12.25 -15.29 0.05
N TYR A 35 13.04 -14.50 -0.67
CA TYR A 35 12.77 -14.20 -2.07
C TYR A 35 13.39 -15.31 -2.91
N GLY A 36 12.75 -15.66 -4.02
CA GLY A 36 13.28 -16.72 -4.85
C GLY A 36 12.38 -17.10 -6.01
N LEU A 37 12.90 -18.07 -6.74
CA LEU A 37 12.19 -18.80 -7.77
C LEU A 37 11.77 -20.14 -7.18
N THR A 38 10.48 -20.43 -7.25
CA THR A 38 9.97 -21.77 -6.97
C THR A 38 9.35 -22.31 -8.25
N CYS A 39 9.68 -23.56 -8.58
CA CYS A 39 9.08 -24.26 -9.70
C CYS A 39 8.46 -25.55 -9.22
N PHE A 40 7.22 -25.78 -9.62
CA PHE A 40 6.51 -27.02 -9.40
C PHE A 40 6.29 -27.71 -10.74
N HIS A 41 6.69 -28.96 -10.84
CA HIS A 41 6.57 -29.73 -12.06
C HIS A 41 6.44 -31.22 -11.75
N THR A 42 5.89 -31.97 -12.70
CA THR A 42 5.97 -33.44 -12.73
C THR A 42 7.13 -33.86 -13.66
N GLY A 43 7.94 -34.84 -13.28
CA GLY A 43 8.89 -35.47 -14.23
C GLY A 43 10.32 -34.90 -14.36
N GLY A 44 10.88 -34.24 -13.34
CA GLY A 44 12.33 -33.93 -13.28
C GLY A 44 12.83 -32.69 -14.06
N ILE A 45 12.00 -31.66 -14.22
CA ILE A 45 12.32 -30.38 -14.87
C ILE A 45 12.95 -29.41 -13.86
N ASN A 46 14.21 -29.05 -14.05
CA ASN A 46 14.84 -28.06 -13.18
C ASN A 46 14.67 -26.65 -13.75
N CYS A 47 14.19 -25.73 -12.92
CA CYS A 47 14.22 -24.30 -13.23
C CYS A 47 15.47 -23.64 -12.65
N LYS A 48 16.06 -22.72 -13.40
CA LYS A 48 17.16 -21.88 -12.92
C LYS A 48 16.93 -20.45 -13.31
N LYS A 49 17.20 -19.52 -12.38
CA LYS A 49 17.34 -18.11 -12.74
C LYS A 49 18.45 -17.98 -13.78
N ALA A 50 18.18 -17.18 -14.80
CA ALA A 50 19.03 -17.02 -15.95
C ALA A 50 19.50 -15.57 -16.00
N THR A 51 20.81 -15.37 -15.91
CA THR A 51 21.41 -14.08 -16.25
C THR A 51 21.39 -13.97 -17.77
N LEU A 52 20.44 -13.21 -18.33
CA LEU A 52 20.48 -12.85 -19.74
C LEU A 52 21.33 -11.58 -19.91
N ALA A 53 22.30 -11.64 -20.82
CA ALA A 53 22.96 -10.45 -21.32
C ALA A 53 22.01 -9.75 -22.30
N LYS A 54 21.44 -8.61 -21.87
CA LYS A 54 20.52 -7.71 -22.59
C LYS A 54 19.15 -8.31 -22.93
N GLN A 55 18.09 -7.64 -22.46
CA GLN A 55 16.73 -7.79 -22.96
C GLN A 55 16.72 -7.69 -24.49
N SER A 56 16.21 -8.72 -25.16
CA SER A 56 15.85 -8.62 -26.56
C SER A 56 14.55 -7.83 -26.66
N PHE A 57 14.63 -6.51 -26.87
CA PHE A 57 13.46 -5.66 -27.11
C PHE A 57 12.60 -6.17 -28.27
N PHE A 58 13.22 -6.84 -29.23
CA PHE A 58 12.55 -7.38 -30.40
C PHE A 58 12.03 -8.81 -30.14
N CYS A 59 10.76 -9.03 -30.44
CA CYS A 59 10.16 -10.35 -30.45
C CYS A 59 10.47 -11.07 -31.78
N ARG A 60 10.46 -12.40 -31.75
CA ARG A 60 10.64 -13.26 -32.93
C ARG A 60 9.29 -13.73 -33.43
N THR A 61 9.18 -13.99 -34.73
CA THR A 61 7.98 -14.62 -35.29
C THR A 61 7.82 -16.04 -34.70
N PRO A 62 6.64 -16.40 -34.15
CA PRO A 62 6.42 -17.71 -33.58
C PRO A 62 6.47 -18.81 -34.67
N PRO A 63 7.15 -19.95 -34.41
CA PRO A 63 7.09 -21.13 -35.27
C PRO A 63 5.66 -21.64 -35.40
N ARG A 64 5.31 -22.25 -36.54
CA ARG A 64 3.96 -22.80 -36.76
C ARG A 64 3.55 -23.88 -35.75
N SER A 65 4.51 -24.58 -35.16
CA SER A 65 4.29 -25.62 -34.15
C SER A 65 4.19 -25.10 -32.72
N LEU A 66 4.40 -23.80 -32.49
CA LEU A 66 4.28 -23.19 -31.17
C LEU A 66 2.81 -22.84 -30.88
N PRO A 67 2.20 -23.41 -29.82
CA PRO A 67 0.85 -23.04 -29.43
C PRO A 67 0.80 -21.60 -28.91
N SER A 68 -0.27 -20.87 -29.22
CA SER A 68 -0.48 -19.50 -28.72
C SER A 68 -0.71 -19.45 -27.20
N ASP A 69 -1.18 -20.56 -26.62
CA ASP A 69 -1.53 -20.70 -25.20
C ASP A 69 -0.44 -21.38 -24.37
N VAL A 70 0.81 -21.33 -24.84
CA VAL A 70 1.97 -21.91 -24.13
C VAL A 70 2.20 -21.28 -22.76
N LEU A 71 1.73 -20.05 -22.53
CA LEU A 71 1.72 -19.39 -21.22
C LEU A 71 0.27 -19.32 -20.71
N GLN A 72 0.04 -19.72 -19.47
CA GLN A 72 -1.29 -19.82 -18.89
C GLN A 72 -1.34 -19.32 -17.44
N ASN A 73 -2.56 -18.99 -16.99
CA ASN A 73 -2.91 -18.83 -15.57
C ASN A 73 -2.06 -17.84 -14.77
N MET A 74 -1.57 -16.76 -15.40
CA MET A 74 -0.79 -15.74 -14.68
C MET A 74 -1.66 -15.05 -13.62
N LYS A 75 -1.23 -15.18 -12.36
CA LYS A 75 -1.78 -14.51 -11.19
C LYS A 75 -0.71 -13.63 -10.59
N VAL A 76 -1.12 -12.41 -10.24
CA VAL A 76 -0.26 -11.41 -9.62
C VAL A 76 -0.88 -11.07 -8.28
N SER A 77 -0.05 -11.06 -7.23
CA SER A 77 -0.46 -10.66 -5.89
C SER A 77 0.67 -9.95 -5.18
N THR A 78 0.35 -9.17 -4.16
CA THR A 78 1.35 -8.59 -3.28
C THR A 78 1.69 -9.57 -2.17
N VAL A 79 2.98 -9.61 -1.81
CA VAL A 79 3.49 -10.35 -0.65
C VAL A 79 4.37 -9.43 0.18
N MET A 80 4.55 -9.76 1.45
CA MET A 80 5.31 -8.94 2.38
C MET A 80 6.45 -9.73 2.99
N LYS A 81 7.66 -9.14 3.00
CA LYS A 81 8.84 -9.69 3.67
C LYS A 81 9.21 -8.79 4.83
N CYS A 82 9.42 -9.37 6.01
CA CYS A 82 9.72 -8.64 7.23
C CYS A 82 11.06 -9.08 7.83
N SER A 83 11.93 -8.12 8.15
CA SER A 83 13.17 -8.35 8.93
C SER A 83 12.95 -8.16 10.45
N GLY A 84 11.76 -7.73 10.87
CA GLY A 84 11.34 -7.54 12.26
C GLY A 84 9.83 -7.28 12.37
N LYS A 85 9.35 -6.85 13.53
CA LYS A 85 7.90 -6.63 13.76
C LYS A 85 7.26 -5.53 12.89
N ARG A 86 8.04 -4.55 12.43
CA ARG A 86 7.56 -3.36 11.67
C ARG A 86 8.46 -2.94 10.51
N TRP A 87 9.39 -3.81 10.13
CA TRP A 87 10.39 -3.53 9.11
C TRP A 87 10.10 -4.45 7.95
N CYS A 88 9.05 -4.10 7.22
CA CYS A 88 8.56 -4.91 6.12
C CYS A 88 8.59 -4.13 4.81
N SER A 89 8.94 -4.82 3.73
CA SER A 89 8.84 -4.34 2.35
C SER A 89 7.83 -5.17 1.58
N LEU A 90 7.21 -4.55 0.57
CA LEU A 90 6.27 -5.21 -0.33
C LEU A 90 6.98 -5.71 -1.59
N TYR A 91 6.52 -6.85 -2.06
CA TYR A 91 7.01 -7.48 -3.27
C TYR A 91 5.84 -7.97 -4.12
N ILE A 92 6.05 -8.03 -5.43
CA ILE A 92 5.10 -8.69 -6.33
C ILE A 92 5.44 -10.17 -6.41
N ASN A 93 4.44 -10.99 -6.13
CA ASN A 93 4.43 -12.42 -6.36
C ASN A 93 3.68 -12.72 -7.66
N VAL A 94 4.39 -13.32 -8.61
CA VAL A 94 3.85 -13.76 -9.89
C VAL A 94 3.82 -15.28 -9.91
N ASN A 95 2.64 -15.85 -10.04
CA ASN A 95 2.43 -17.27 -10.30
C ASN A 95 1.97 -17.43 -11.74
N GLY A 96 2.60 -18.29 -12.52
CA GLY A 96 2.18 -18.57 -13.90
C GLY A 96 2.53 -19.99 -14.29
N THR A 97 1.86 -20.49 -15.31
CA THR A 97 2.10 -21.82 -15.86
C THR A 97 2.68 -21.69 -17.25
N ALA A 98 3.75 -22.42 -17.55
CA ALA A 98 4.28 -22.57 -18.90
C ALA A 98 4.14 -24.01 -19.36
N ILE A 99 3.72 -24.21 -20.60
CA ILE A 99 3.72 -25.50 -21.28
C ILE A 99 5.09 -25.68 -21.95
N LEU A 100 5.75 -26.80 -21.71
CA LEU A 100 7.01 -27.11 -22.36
C LEU A 100 6.82 -27.34 -23.86
N ASN A 101 7.73 -26.76 -24.64
CA ASN A 101 7.79 -26.88 -26.09
C ASN A 101 9.26 -26.80 -26.51
N GLU A 102 9.64 -27.55 -27.55
CA GLU A 102 10.99 -27.56 -28.11
C GLU A 102 11.56 -26.16 -28.44
N HIS A 103 10.69 -25.17 -28.76
CA HIS A 103 11.08 -23.80 -29.08
C HIS A 103 11.19 -22.88 -27.85
N VAL A 104 10.63 -23.29 -26.70
CA VAL A 104 10.54 -22.48 -25.48
C VAL A 104 11.53 -23.01 -24.45
N ARG A 105 12.58 -22.22 -24.20
CA ARG A 105 13.66 -22.57 -23.27
C ARG A 105 13.42 -22.06 -21.85
N GLY A 106 12.34 -21.32 -21.63
CA GLY A 106 12.11 -20.60 -20.38
C GLY A 106 11.08 -19.49 -20.52
N VAL A 107 11.01 -18.65 -19.50
CA VAL A 107 10.16 -17.46 -19.44
C VAL A 107 10.91 -16.25 -18.89
N GLU A 108 10.51 -15.06 -19.31
CA GLU A 108 10.93 -13.79 -18.72
C GLU A 108 9.70 -13.12 -18.10
N ILE A 109 9.83 -12.73 -16.83
CA ILE A 109 8.79 -12.01 -16.10
C ILE A 109 9.30 -10.61 -15.82
N CYS A 110 8.52 -9.60 -16.17
CA CYS A 110 8.85 -8.20 -15.94
C CYS A 110 7.76 -7.52 -15.13
N VAL A 111 8.16 -6.62 -14.24
CA VAL A 111 7.30 -5.71 -13.49
C VAL A 111 7.73 -4.30 -13.82
N MET A 112 6.81 -3.52 -14.39
CA MET A 112 7.00 -2.10 -14.71
C MET A 112 6.15 -1.26 -13.77
N THR A 113 6.78 -0.32 -13.07
CA THR A 113 6.05 0.69 -12.28
C THR A 113 5.51 1.77 -13.21
N ILE A 114 4.19 1.98 -13.23
CA ILE A 114 3.54 2.84 -14.22
C ILE A 114 3.96 4.30 -14.08
N SER A 115 4.10 4.80 -12.85
CA SER A 115 4.41 6.21 -12.59
C SER A 115 5.83 6.63 -12.98
N SER A 116 6.80 5.71 -12.87
CA SER A 116 8.22 5.98 -13.19
C SER A 116 8.68 5.35 -14.49
N SER A 117 7.87 4.47 -15.11
CA SER A 117 8.28 3.60 -16.23
C SER A 117 9.54 2.76 -15.94
N GLN A 118 9.86 2.54 -14.66
CA GLN A 118 10.98 1.70 -14.26
C GLN A 118 10.58 0.23 -14.36
N THR A 119 11.39 -0.56 -15.05
CA THR A 119 11.11 -1.98 -15.30
C THR A 119 12.18 -2.87 -14.67
N GLN A 120 11.74 -3.89 -13.94
CA GLN A 120 12.57 -4.96 -13.40
C GLN A 120 12.19 -6.27 -14.06
N CYS A 121 13.16 -7.07 -14.52
CA CYS A 121 12.89 -8.34 -15.20
C CYS A 121 13.76 -9.47 -14.67
N GLU A 122 13.17 -10.64 -14.60
CA GLU A 122 13.80 -11.88 -14.16
C GLU A 122 13.51 -12.97 -15.18
N SER A 123 14.58 -13.64 -15.60
CA SER A 123 14.51 -14.72 -16.58
C SER A 123 14.66 -16.07 -15.89
N VAL A 124 13.84 -17.03 -16.28
CA VAL A 124 13.82 -18.40 -15.77
C VAL A 124 14.04 -19.35 -16.94
N ARG A 125 15.10 -20.16 -16.90
CA ARG A 125 15.36 -21.21 -17.88
C ARG A 125 14.86 -22.56 -17.38
N PHE A 126 14.28 -23.33 -18.29
CA PHE A 126 13.90 -24.71 -18.07
C PHE A 126 15.04 -25.62 -18.53
N SER A 127 15.46 -26.53 -17.66
CA SER A 127 16.47 -27.54 -17.93
C SER A 127 15.86 -28.90 -17.66
N HIS A 128 15.79 -29.74 -18.69
CA HIS A 128 15.29 -31.10 -18.57
C HIS A 128 16.29 -32.10 -19.16
N LYS A 129 16.35 -33.30 -18.57
CA LYS A 129 17.19 -34.41 -19.07
C LYS A 129 16.43 -35.33 -20.02
N SER A 130 15.09 -35.33 -20.00
CA SER A 130 14.23 -36.17 -20.84
C SER A 130 13.85 -35.43 -22.12
N LYS A 131 14.00 -36.09 -23.27
CA LYS A 131 13.64 -35.55 -24.59
C LYS A 131 12.13 -35.52 -24.87
N ASN A 132 11.30 -36.09 -24.01
CA ASN A 132 9.86 -36.25 -24.25
C ASN A 132 9.04 -35.61 -23.11
N LEU A 133 9.19 -34.30 -22.93
CA LEU A 133 8.42 -33.51 -21.97
C LEU A 133 7.59 -32.41 -22.64
N ASP A 134 7.55 -32.38 -23.97
CA ASP A 134 6.67 -31.47 -24.70
C ASP A 134 5.22 -31.65 -24.24
N GLY A 135 4.51 -30.53 -24.10
CA GLY A 135 3.13 -30.50 -23.58
C GLY A 135 3.01 -30.57 -22.05
N HIS A 136 4.08 -30.87 -21.31
CA HIS A 136 4.02 -30.87 -19.84
C HIS A 136 3.95 -29.45 -19.29
N LYS A 137 3.23 -29.28 -18.17
CA LYS A 137 3.08 -28.00 -17.48
C LYS A 137 4.15 -27.81 -16.41
N VAL A 138 4.66 -26.58 -16.33
CA VAL A 138 5.59 -26.11 -15.30
C VAL A 138 4.97 -24.89 -14.65
N ASP A 139 4.67 -24.98 -13.37
CA ASP A 139 4.22 -23.85 -12.59
C ASP A 139 5.43 -23.10 -12.03
N ILE A 140 5.45 -21.80 -12.23
CA ILE A 140 6.54 -20.89 -11.89
C ILE A 140 5.98 -19.87 -10.90
N GLN A 141 6.65 -19.73 -9.77
CA GLN A 141 6.39 -18.70 -8.78
C GLN A 141 7.64 -17.85 -8.58
N LEU A 142 7.48 -16.53 -8.68
CA LEU A 142 8.56 -15.56 -8.51
C LEU A 142 8.08 -14.40 -7.64
N ASN A 143 8.79 -14.15 -6.55
CA ASN A 143 8.46 -13.12 -5.56
C ASN A 143 9.63 -12.13 -5.32
N SER A 144 10.37 -11.80 -6.38
CA SER A 144 11.65 -11.06 -6.30
C SER A 144 11.55 -9.56 -6.64
N PHE A 145 10.37 -9.04 -6.99
CA PHE A 145 10.22 -7.64 -7.44
C PHE A 145 9.76 -6.74 -6.31
N GLU A 146 10.65 -5.91 -5.77
CA GLU A 146 10.29 -4.94 -4.73
C GLU A 146 9.47 -3.79 -5.30
N VAL A 147 8.41 -3.40 -4.58
CA VAL A 147 7.47 -2.34 -4.96
C VAL A 147 7.11 -1.47 -3.75
N SER A 148 6.72 -0.22 -4.00
CA SER A 148 6.27 0.69 -2.95
C SER A 148 4.76 0.62 -2.76
N ILE A 149 4.31 1.00 -1.56
CA ILE A 149 2.90 1.10 -1.18
C ILE A 149 2.09 1.92 -2.19
N GLY A 150 0.86 1.49 -2.49
CA GLY A 150 -0.08 2.22 -3.34
C GLY A 150 0.33 2.39 -4.81
N GLN A 151 1.43 1.78 -5.26
CA GLN A 151 1.87 1.86 -6.66
C GLN A 151 0.96 1.03 -7.58
N GLN A 152 0.87 1.46 -8.84
CA GLN A 152 0.30 0.65 -9.91
C GLN A 152 1.43 0.07 -10.75
N VAL A 153 1.36 -1.24 -10.98
CA VAL A 153 2.36 -1.98 -11.74
C VAL A 153 1.73 -2.72 -12.91
N TYR A 154 2.51 -2.86 -13.96
CA TYR A 154 2.20 -3.65 -15.14
C TYR A 154 3.14 -4.85 -15.20
N VAL A 155 2.58 -6.05 -15.17
CA VAL A 155 3.34 -7.31 -15.14
C VAL A 155 3.18 -8.01 -16.47
N THR A 156 4.30 -8.41 -17.06
CA THR A 156 4.31 -9.21 -18.29
C THR A 156 5.06 -10.52 -18.08
N MET A 157 4.55 -11.61 -18.64
CA MET A 157 5.23 -12.89 -18.74
C MET A 157 5.39 -13.27 -20.20
N LYS A 158 6.65 -13.45 -20.63
CA LYS A 158 7.05 -13.73 -22.02
C LYS A 158 7.80 -15.04 -22.10
N THR A 159 7.84 -15.62 -23.29
CA THR A 159 8.67 -16.79 -23.59
C THR A 159 10.15 -16.43 -23.71
N LEU A 160 11.05 -17.41 -23.52
CA LEU A 160 12.47 -17.30 -23.86
C LEU A 160 12.82 -18.30 -24.97
N PRO A 161 13.20 -17.85 -26.19
CA PRO A 161 13.25 -16.45 -26.63
C PRO A 161 11.86 -15.83 -26.72
N ASN A 162 11.79 -14.49 -26.69
CA ASN A 162 10.54 -13.74 -26.79
C ASN A 162 9.89 -13.93 -28.17
N PHE A 163 8.71 -14.56 -28.24
CA PHE A 163 7.91 -14.70 -29.46
C PHE A 163 6.77 -13.69 -29.48
N CYS A 164 6.54 -13.05 -30.63
CA CYS A 164 5.53 -12.01 -30.79
C CYS A 164 4.12 -12.56 -30.50
N TYR A 165 3.31 -11.78 -29.78
CA TYR A 165 1.93 -12.11 -29.39
C TYR A 165 1.79 -13.34 -28.47
N VAL A 166 2.91 -13.88 -27.97
CA VAL A 166 2.93 -14.98 -27.00
C VAL A 166 3.40 -14.44 -25.65
N GLU A 167 2.51 -13.67 -25.02
CA GLU A 167 2.74 -13.02 -23.73
C GLU A 167 1.46 -12.97 -22.91
N LEU A 168 1.62 -12.93 -21.59
CA LEU A 168 0.54 -12.64 -20.65
C LEU A 168 0.81 -11.29 -19.99
N GLU A 169 -0.26 -10.54 -19.77
CA GLU A 169 -0.19 -9.17 -19.28
C GLU A 169 -1.21 -8.98 -18.15
N LYS A 170 -0.82 -8.26 -17.09
CA LYS A 170 -1.69 -7.99 -15.96
C LYS A 170 -1.36 -6.67 -15.29
N TYR A 171 -2.37 -5.85 -15.04
CA TYR A 171 -2.29 -4.70 -14.15
C TYR A 171 -2.54 -5.13 -12.71
N HIS A 172 -1.75 -4.60 -11.78
CA HIS A 172 -1.90 -4.84 -10.34
C HIS A 172 -1.74 -3.55 -9.56
N SER A 173 -2.61 -3.34 -8.57
CA SER A 173 -2.51 -2.23 -7.64
C SER A 173 -1.97 -2.74 -6.31
N VAL A 174 -0.83 -2.19 -5.89
CA VAL A 174 -0.20 -2.52 -4.61
C VAL A 174 -0.98 -1.87 -3.48
N GLU A 175 -1.16 -2.60 -2.39
CA GLU A 175 -1.88 -2.14 -1.22
C GLU A 175 -1.22 -0.88 -0.61
N GLY A 176 -2.05 0.09 -0.24
CA GLY A 176 -1.64 1.33 0.41
C GLY A 176 -1.75 1.25 1.93
N CYS A 177 -1.50 2.38 2.60
CA CYS A 177 -1.65 2.51 4.06
C CYS A 177 -3.11 2.45 4.55
N ASP A 178 -4.08 2.38 3.65
CA ASP A 178 -5.48 2.08 3.94
C ASP A 178 -5.71 0.60 4.26
N ASN A 179 -4.83 -0.29 3.76
CA ASN A 179 -4.80 -1.68 4.18
C ASN A 179 -4.22 -1.80 5.60
N LYS A 180 -4.97 -2.43 6.52
CA LYS A 180 -4.59 -2.55 7.93
C LYS A 180 -3.30 -3.32 8.15
N ASP A 181 -3.00 -4.30 7.31
CA ASP A 181 -1.77 -5.08 7.42
C ASP A 181 -0.55 -4.26 6.98
N VAL A 182 -0.70 -3.45 5.93
CA VAL A 182 0.32 -2.47 5.51
C VAL A 182 0.52 -1.39 6.58
N GLU A 183 -0.57 -0.81 7.08
CA GLU A 183 -0.56 0.23 8.12
C GLU A 183 0.24 -0.20 9.36
N ASN A 184 0.09 -1.45 9.79
CA ASN A 184 0.71 -1.96 11.00
C ASN A 184 2.18 -2.39 10.83
N ASN A 185 2.62 -2.65 9.60
CA ASN A 185 3.91 -3.33 9.34
C ASN A 185 4.90 -2.50 8.50
N ILE A 186 4.46 -1.43 7.84
CA ILE A 186 5.32 -0.57 7.02
C ILE A 186 5.53 0.78 7.70
N LEU A 187 6.80 1.14 7.92
CA LEU A 187 7.20 2.33 8.67
C LEU A 187 6.63 3.62 8.09
N SER A 188 6.64 3.80 6.76
CA SER A 188 6.10 5.01 6.13
C SER A 188 4.60 5.18 6.36
N CYS A 189 3.85 4.13 6.70
CA CYS A 189 2.41 4.23 6.99
C CYS A 189 2.09 4.63 8.43
N LEU A 190 3.04 4.53 9.35
CA LEU A 190 2.86 4.90 10.74
C LEU A 190 3.00 6.42 10.89
N ALA A 191 1.85 7.09 10.92
CA ALA A 191 1.79 8.54 11.05
C ALA A 191 1.91 9.03 12.51
N GLY A 192 1.88 8.13 13.50
CA GLY A 192 1.74 8.48 14.92
C GLY A 192 0.34 9.01 15.26
N LYS A 193 0.07 9.18 16.55
CA LYS A 193 -1.18 9.75 17.07
C LYS A 193 -0.89 11.11 17.71
N LEU A 194 -1.73 12.08 17.38
CA LEU A 194 -1.67 13.44 17.92
C LEU A 194 -2.77 13.63 18.96
N ASP A 195 -2.38 14.02 20.16
CA ASP A 195 -3.26 14.56 21.19
C ASP A 195 -2.89 16.04 21.41
N TYR A 196 -3.84 16.87 21.82
CA TYR A 196 -3.59 18.31 21.93
C TYR A 196 -4.36 18.99 23.06
N THR A 197 -3.79 20.09 23.55
CA THR A 197 -4.39 21.00 24.52
C THR A 197 -4.24 22.44 24.02
N ILE A 198 -5.31 23.22 24.10
CA ILE A 198 -5.33 24.62 23.65
C ILE A 198 -5.16 25.53 24.87
N ASN A 199 -4.28 26.52 24.75
CA ASN A 199 -4.21 27.67 25.65
C ASN A 199 -4.62 28.93 24.88
N GLU A 200 -5.85 29.38 25.08
CA GLU A 200 -6.41 30.55 24.38
C GLU A 200 -5.75 31.86 24.80
N GLU A 201 -5.43 32.02 26.09
CA GLU A 201 -4.78 33.22 26.63
C GLU A 201 -3.39 33.46 26.00
N LYS A 202 -2.62 32.38 25.85
CA LYS A 202 -1.28 32.41 25.25
C LYS A 202 -1.31 32.24 23.74
N LYS A 203 -2.50 32.07 23.14
CA LYS A 203 -2.70 31.71 21.73
C LYS A 203 -1.75 30.58 21.27
N SER A 204 -1.73 29.50 22.04
CA SER A 204 -0.83 28.37 21.78
C SER A 204 -1.54 27.02 21.87
N ILE A 205 -0.99 26.03 21.17
CA ILE A 205 -1.44 24.64 21.17
C ILE A 205 -0.28 23.77 21.58
N THR A 206 -0.46 23.05 22.68
CA THR A 206 0.46 21.97 23.07
C THR A 206 0.02 20.70 22.38
N VAL A 207 0.91 20.10 21.59
CA VAL A 207 0.70 18.84 20.90
C VAL A 207 1.54 17.77 21.56
N GLN A 208 0.91 16.66 21.93
CA GLN A 208 1.55 15.44 22.42
C GLN A 208 1.49 14.38 21.33
N VAL A 209 2.59 13.65 21.13
CA VAL A 209 2.69 12.64 20.07
C VAL A 209 2.96 11.27 20.68
N SER A 210 2.11 10.30 20.33
CA SER A 210 2.23 8.89 20.69
C SER A 210 2.35 8.01 19.45
N ASP A 211 2.66 6.73 19.64
CA ASP A 211 2.81 5.73 18.56
C ASP A 211 3.82 6.11 17.46
N ILE A 212 4.85 6.88 17.81
CA ILE A 212 5.95 7.22 16.91
C ILE A 212 6.94 6.07 16.74
N ILE A 213 7.65 6.07 15.63
CA ILE A 213 8.73 5.12 15.35
C ILE A 213 9.98 5.56 16.11
N GLU A 214 10.53 4.66 16.92
CA GLU A 214 11.78 4.91 17.65
C GLU A 214 12.95 5.14 16.67
N GLY A 215 13.84 6.07 17.03
CA GLY A 215 15.02 6.40 16.22
C GLY A 215 14.77 7.39 15.08
N PHE A 216 13.53 7.84 14.86
CA PHE A 216 13.21 8.87 13.87
C PHE A 216 12.64 10.13 14.52
N ASP A 217 13.11 11.28 14.05
CA ASP A 217 12.52 12.56 14.42
C ASP A 217 11.05 12.64 13.93
N TYR A 218 10.24 13.49 14.56
CA TYR A 218 8.84 13.67 14.22
C TYR A 218 8.51 15.15 13.99
N ASN A 219 7.93 15.45 12.84
CA ASN A 219 7.53 16.80 12.46
C ASN A 219 6.12 17.10 12.96
N VAL A 220 5.93 18.28 13.51
CA VAL A 220 4.61 18.82 13.83
C VAL A 220 4.54 20.24 13.27
N ARG A 221 3.44 20.58 12.60
CA ARG A 221 3.18 21.96 12.19
C ARG A 221 1.72 22.34 12.36
N LEU A 222 1.48 23.63 12.44
CA LEU A 222 0.17 24.20 12.17
C LEU A 222 0.05 24.52 10.68
N CYS A 223 -1.17 24.44 10.17
CA CYS A 223 -1.47 24.82 8.80
C CYS A 223 -2.94 25.18 8.61
N TRP A 224 -3.24 25.82 7.49
CA TRP A 224 -4.63 25.97 7.05
C TRP A 224 -5.04 24.81 6.15
N LYS A 225 -6.17 24.20 6.47
CA LYS A 225 -6.81 23.17 5.66
C LYS A 225 -7.33 23.77 4.36
N ARG A 226 -6.72 23.39 3.25
CA ARG A 226 -7.22 23.52 1.88
C ARG A 226 -7.23 22.14 1.22
N PHE A 227 -7.05 22.05 -0.11
CA PHE A 227 -6.79 20.78 -0.80
C PHE A 227 -5.55 20.06 -0.20
N ILE A 228 -4.49 20.82 0.00
CA ILE A 228 -3.32 20.44 0.82
C ILE A 228 -3.20 21.37 2.04
N CYS A 229 -2.48 20.92 3.06
CA CYS A 229 -2.18 21.69 4.27
C CYS A 229 -1.21 22.83 3.92
N LYS A 230 -1.71 24.07 3.90
CA LYS A 230 -0.93 25.27 3.58
C LYS A 230 -0.20 25.73 4.83
N ASP A 231 1.13 25.71 4.77
CA ASP A 231 1.98 26.07 5.89
C ASP A 231 1.73 27.51 6.38
N ILE A 232 1.80 27.70 7.69
CA ILE A 232 1.68 29.01 8.35
C ILE A 232 2.94 29.38 9.15
N GLY A 233 4.00 28.59 9.04
CA GLY A 233 5.32 28.88 9.63
C GLY A 233 5.51 28.39 11.07
N ALA A 234 4.44 27.94 11.75
CA ALA A 234 4.54 27.32 13.07
C ALA A 234 4.87 25.83 12.91
N HIS A 235 6.16 25.48 12.98
CA HIS A 235 6.69 24.13 12.85
C HIS A 235 7.62 23.81 14.02
N ALA A 236 7.61 22.55 14.44
CA ALA A 236 8.54 22.01 15.41
C ALA A 236 8.97 20.59 15.03
N LEU A 237 10.19 20.24 15.41
CA LEU A 237 10.76 18.91 15.25
C LEU A 237 10.96 18.30 16.63
N ILE A 238 10.28 17.19 16.91
CA ILE A 238 10.52 16.36 18.09
C ILE A 238 11.67 15.42 17.75
N LYS A 239 12.78 15.51 18.50
CA LYS A 239 13.92 14.64 18.30
C LYS A 239 13.64 13.23 18.81
N ALA A 240 14.19 12.23 18.12
CA ALA A 240 13.98 10.82 18.45
C ALA A 240 14.39 10.44 19.88
N ASP A 241 15.39 11.12 20.44
CA ASP A 241 15.96 10.93 21.77
C ASP A 241 15.24 11.73 22.88
N ASN A 242 14.28 12.60 22.53
CA ASN A 242 13.55 13.38 23.52
C ASN A 242 12.65 12.47 24.37
N SER A 243 12.84 12.56 25.69
CA SER A 243 11.96 11.94 26.68
C SER A 243 10.56 12.56 26.68
N VAL A 244 10.47 13.85 26.34
CA VAL A 244 9.22 14.61 26.24
C VAL A 244 8.79 14.68 24.78
N ARG A 245 7.74 13.93 24.44
CA ARG A 245 7.14 13.89 23.10
C ARG A 245 6.04 14.93 22.94
N SER A 246 6.33 16.18 23.31
CA SER A 246 5.40 17.28 23.19
C SER A 246 6.05 18.57 22.71
N VAL A 247 5.27 19.38 21.99
CA VAL A 247 5.69 20.69 21.47
C VAL A 247 4.59 21.71 21.68
N ASN A 248 4.97 22.97 21.87
CA ASN A 248 4.01 24.08 21.93
C ASN A 248 4.16 24.92 20.67
N LEU A 249 3.06 25.13 19.94
CA LEU A 249 3.01 25.91 18.71
C LEU A 249 2.06 27.10 18.89
N ASN A 250 2.51 28.29 18.52
CA ASN A 250 1.71 29.50 18.62
C ASN A 250 0.87 29.72 17.34
N TYR A 251 -0.33 30.25 17.50
CA TYR A 251 -1.20 30.66 16.40
C TYR A 251 -1.58 32.14 16.52
N ALA A 252 -1.81 32.81 15.39
CA ALA A 252 -2.21 34.22 15.40
C ALA A 252 -3.70 34.38 15.75
N GLU A 253 -4.53 33.54 15.13
CA GLU A 253 -5.99 33.61 15.15
C GLU A 253 -6.61 32.21 15.22
N ILE A 254 -7.79 32.11 15.86
CA ILE A 254 -8.57 30.88 15.94
C ILE A 254 -9.42 30.78 14.67
N LEU A 255 -9.07 29.86 13.77
CA LEU A 255 -9.79 29.63 12.52
C LEU A 255 -10.26 28.17 12.42
N PRO A 256 -11.46 27.88 11.88
CA PRO A 256 -11.98 26.51 11.74
C PRO A 256 -11.12 25.60 10.84
N CYS A 257 -10.38 26.20 9.90
CA CYS A 257 -9.44 25.52 9.02
C CYS A 257 -8.03 25.41 9.62
N LEU A 258 -7.77 25.96 10.80
CA LEU A 258 -6.48 25.75 11.47
C LEU A 258 -6.40 24.29 11.95
N CYS A 259 -5.39 23.60 11.45
CA CYS A 259 -5.15 22.19 11.74
C CYS A 259 -3.70 21.96 12.18
N ILE A 260 -3.53 20.90 12.95
CA ILE A 260 -2.24 20.32 13.32
C ILE A 260 -1.98 19.20 12.32
N GLU A 261 -0.79 19.20 11.71
CA GLU A 261 -0.32 18.10 10.87
C GLU A 261 0.97 17.53 11.44
N GLY A 262 1.06 16.20 11.51
CA GLY A 262 2.22 15.48 12.03
C GLY A 262 2.65 14.32 11.14
N TRP A 263 3.95 14.05 11.09
CA TRP A 263 4.53 12.91 10.36
C TRP A 263 5.95 12.58 10.83
N SER A 264 6.36 11.32 10.71
CA SER A 264 7.74 10.90 10.96
C SER A 264 8.69 11.48 9.90
N ALA A 265 9.93 11.79 10.28
CA ALA A 265 11.00 12.25 9.39
C ALA A 265 11.57 11.10 8.53
N ILE A 266 10.68 10.37 7.87
CA ILE A 266 10.95 9.29 6.92
C ILE A 266 10.42 9.78 5.56
N PRO A 267 11.16 9.54 4.45
CA PRO A 267 10.67 9.83 3.11
C PRO A 267 9.28 9.23 2.89
N ASP A 268 8.38 10.02 2.28
CA ASP A 268 7.01 9.63 1.96
C ASP A 268 6.17 9.12 3.14
N SER A 269 6.51 9.54 4.36
CA SER A 269 5.72 9.21 5.55
C SER A 269 4.30 9.77 5.45
N ARG A 270 3.33 8.93 5.82
CA ARG A 270 1.93 9.31 5.95
C ARG A 270 1.78 10.41 7.00
N ARG A 271 0.97 11.40 6.64
CA ARG A 271 0.67 12.54 7.51
C ARG A 271 -0.65 12.33 8.23
N VAL A 272 -0.67 12.58 9.53
CA VAL A 272 -1.90 12.66 10.33
C VAL A 272 -2.28 14.12 10.49
N ARG A 273 -3.58 14.42 10.42
CA ARG A 273 -4.10 15.78 10.53
C ARG A 273 -5.32 15.83 11.44
N ILE A 274 -5.32 16.79 12.37
CA ILE A 274 -6.44 17.08 13.26
C ILE A 274 -6.75 18.57 13.20
N CYS A 275 -8.02 18.96 13.17
CA CYS A 275 -8.44 20.35 13.07
C CYS A 275 -9.22 20.75 14.33
N PRO A 276 -8.54 21.31 15.35
CA PRO A 276 -9.12 21.51 16.68
C PRO A 276 -10.36 22.39 16.72
N PHE A 277 -10.45 23.35 15.79
CA PHE A 277 -11.49 24.37 15.77
C PHE A 277 -12.58 24.12 14.73
N LYS A 278 -12.57 22.93 14.10
CA LYS A 278 -13.62 22.55 13.15
C LYS A 278 -14.92 22.29 13.93
N HIS A 279 -16.01 22.93 13.52
CA HIS A 279 -17.32 22.66 14.11
C HIS A 279 -17.74 21.18 13.87
N GLY A 280 -17.98 20.45 14.97
CA GLY A 280 -18.53 19.09 14.97
C GLY A 280 -17.48 17.98 15.15
N GLY A 281 -17.25 17.56 16.40
CA GLY A 281 -16.55 16.30 16.69
C GLY A 281 -15.67 16.24 17.94
N GLY A 282 -16.04 16.89 19.06
CA GLY A 282 -15.35 16.75 20.35
C GLY A 282 -15.44 18.01 21.18
N LYS A 283 -16.25 17.96 22.26
CA LYS A 283 -16.52 19.00 23.27
C LYS A 283 -15.80 20.35 23.07
N LEU A 284 -16.41 21.22 22.27
CA LEU A 284 -16.27 22.66 22.48
C LEU A 284 -17.08 23.00 23.73
N ASN A 285 -16.42 23.03 24.89
CA ASN A 285 -16.89 23.83 26.02
C ASN A 285 -16.26 25.23 25.87
N GLY A 286 -16.64 25.93 24.80
CA GLY A 286 -16.37 27.35 24.61
C GLY A 286 -17.72 28.06 24.49
N PRO A 287 -17.86 29.29 24.99
CA PRO A 287 -19.15 29.97 24.98
C PRO A 287 -19.67 30.09 23.55
N GLU A 288 -20.88 29.58 23.34
CA GLU A 288 -21.71 30.00 22.21
C GLU A 288 -21.71 31.53 22.18
N ASN A 289 -21.36 32.10 21.03
CA ASN A 289 -21.28 33.53 20.72
C ASN A 289 -19.96 34.22 21.12
N PHE A 290 -19.00 34.23 20.19
CA PHE A 290 -18.11 35.37 20.06
C PHE A 290 -18.20 35.96 18.66
N ILE A 291 -19.25 36.76 18.45
CA ILE A 291 -19.20 37.86 17.50
C ILE A 291 -18.65 39.05 18.28
N ARG A 292 -17.42 39.47 18.01
CA ARG A 292 -17.03 40.87 18.21
C ARG A 292 -16.07 41.30 17.12
N SER A 293 -16.61 42.17 16.27
CA SER A 293 -15.94 42.87 15.19
C SER A 293 -15.08 44.00 15.76
N GLU A 294 -13.86 44.18 15.26
CA GLU A 294 -13.40 45.47 14.70
C GLU A 294 -12.05 45.33 13.97
N SER A 295 -12.03 45.84 12.73
CA SER A 295 -10.93 45.95 11.75
C SER A 295 -10.35 44.64 11.17
N HIS A 296 -10.64 44.42 9.88
CA HIS A 296 -10.27 43.26 9.03
C HIS A 296 -11.09 41.97 9.23
N LEU A 297 -12.42 42.08 9.17
CA LEU A 297 -13.35 40.97 9.35
C LEU A 297 -13.50 40.13 8.05
N CYS A 298 -12.67 39.12 7.87
CA CYS A 298 -13.11 37.96 7.10
C CYS A 298 -14.20 37.26 7.95
N THR A 299 -15.41 37.10 7.42
CA THR A 299 -16.43 36.25 8.07
C THR A 299 -15.86 34.85 8.26
N TRP A 300 -16.21 34.16 9.36
CA TRP A 300 -15.68 32.84 9.72
C TRP A 300 -15.63 31.80 8.56
N LEU A 301 -16.57 31.87 7.61
CA LEU A 301 -16.53 31.08 6.36
C LEU A 301 -15.47 31.59 5.36
N LYS A 302 -15.36 32.90 5.14
CA LYS A 302 -14.43 33.50 4.17
C LYS A 302 -12.95 33.34 4.51
N CYS A 303 -12.58 33.17 5.79
CA CYS A 303 -11.17 32.88 6.15
C CYS A 303 -10.69 31.52 5.64
N CYS A 304 -11.62 30.57 5.49
CA CYS A 304 -11.31 29.16 5.23
C CYS A 304 -11.76 28.69 3.84
N ASP A 305 -12.53 29.51 3.12
CA ASP A 305 -12.93 29.29 1.73
C ASP A 305 -12.00 30.07 0.76
N VAL A 306 -10.77 29.56 0.55
CA VAL A 306 -9.92 29.83 -0.64
C VAL A 306 -9.01 28.64 -0.91
#